data_AF-A0A9E0NCV2-F1
#
_entry.id   AF-A0A9E0NCV2-F1
#
_cell.length_a   1.000
_cell.length_b   1.000
_cell.length_c   1.000
_cell.angle_alpha   90.00
_cell.angle_beta   90.00
_cell.angle_gamma   90.00
#
_symmetry.space_group_name_H-M   'P 1'
#
loop_
_entity.id
_entity.type
_entity.pdbx_description
1 polymer ?
#
loop_
_entity_poly.entity_id
_entity_poly.type
_entity_poly.pdbx_seq_one_letter_code
_entity_poly.pdbx_strand_id
1 'polypeptide(L)'
;MHRSTSLIVSGWLGLLAACPGPTPTPTTPPPPVATPIEVVPVDAAAPAIDRSPYALDEALADVLAEPLTHVGTGEWFGLSRFYACAYRNSRAIVVNLYCAPREIAAFGLVVLSPNRGRAYLYAEAKAPVSTVRRADYFTFKGETSPAIVDAQVPALELGFTLDQLRAWDEQRYRAYQPGCFGGVEGGAPQGGCLQALRDQAPAWAARNQPLLADPPEAWYQVVRLLRGRATVEGREPRRR
;
A
#
# COMPACT_ATOMS: atom_id res chain seq x y z
N MET A 1 4.31 3.40 -47.77
CA MET A 1 3.90 2.10 -48.36
C MET A 1 4.88 1.02 -47.91
N HIS A 2 4.68 0.39 -46.74
CA HIS A 2 5.51 -0.75 -46.33
C HIS A 2 4.63 -1.86 -45.75
N ARG A 3 4.96 -3.07 -46.17
CA ARG A 3 4.08 -4.25 -46.29
C ARG A 3 3.93 -4.97 -44.95
N SER A 4 2.69 -5.30 -44.61
CA SER A 4 2.34 -6.37 -43.66
C SER A 4 2.83 -7.72 -44.16
N THR A 5 3.35 -8.55 -43.26
CA THR A 5 3.53 -9.98 -43.50
C THR A 5 3.04 -10.72 -42.27
N SER A 6 1.82 -11.25 -42.36
CA SER A 6 1.23 -12.14 -41.35
C SER A 6 1.66 -13.57 -41.66
N LEU A 7 2.30 -14.22 -40.69
CA LEU A 7 2.56 -15.67 -40.70
C LEU A 7 1.56 -16.34 -39.76
N ILE A 8 0.62 -17.07 -40.36
CA ILE A 8 -0.31 -17.97 -39.67
C ILE A 8 0.43 -19.28 -39.45
N VAL A 9 0.66 -19.65 -38.19
CA VAL A 9 1.17 -20.97 -37.82
C VAL A 9 0.00 -21.79 -37.29
N SER A 10 -0.49 -22.71 -38.13
CA SER A 10 -1.44 -23.75 -37.77
C SER A 10 -0.75 -24.80 -36.89
N GLY A 11 -1.05 -24.78 -35.60
CA GLY A 11 -0.64 -25.79 -34.63
C GLY A 11 -1.69 -26.90 -34.52
N TRP A 12 -1.24 -28.13 -34.77
CA TRP A 12 -2.02 -29.37 -34.81
C TRP A 12 -2.57 -29.79 -33.44
N LEU A 13 -3.86 -30.15 -33.38
CA LEU A 13 -4.47 -30.87 -32.27
C LEU A 13 -4.09 -32.36 -32.35
N GLY A 14 -3.20 -32.82 -31.47
CA GLY A 14 -2.98 -34.23 -31.19
C GLY A 14 -3.96 -34.73 -30.14
N LEU A 15 -4.97 -35.51 -30.55
CA LEU A 15 -5.83 -36.29 -29.67
C LEU A 15 -5.05 -37.51 -29.16
N LEU A 16 -4.63 -37.48 -27.89
CA LEU A 16 -4.16 -38.67 -27.18
C LEU A 16 -5.35 -39.39 -26.55
N ALA A 17 -5.64 -40.58 -27.08
CA ALA A 17 -6.62 -41.51 -26.53
C ALA A 17 -6.09 -42.09 -25.21
N ALA A 18 -6.78 -41.81 -24.10
CA ALA A 18 -6.50 -42.39 -22.80
C ALA A 18 -7.14 -43.78 -22.68
N CYS A 19 -6.34 -44.80 -22.34
CA CYS A 19 -6.83 -46.13 -22.01
C CYS A 19 -7.60 -46.10 -20.68
N PRO A 20 -8.77 -46.77 -20.58
CA PRO A 20 -9.50 -46.91 -19.32
C PRO A 20 -8.72 -47.82 -18.37
N GLY A 21 -8.16 -47.23 -17.31
CA GLY A 21 -7.54 -47.96 -16.21
C GLY A 21 -8.57 -48.66 -15.31
N PRO A 22 -8.16 -49.70 -14.56
CA PRO A 22 -9.04 -50.46 -13.68
C PRO A 22 -9.67 -49.59 -12.60
N THR A 23 -10.99 -49.69 -12.46
CA THR A 23 -11.79 -48.98 -11.47
C THR A 23 -11.34 -49.37 -10.05
N PRO A 24 -10.82 -48.42 -9.25
CA PRO A 24 -10.43 -48.71 -7.88
C PRO A 24 -11.65 -49.10 -7.04
N THR A 25 -11.51 -50.18 -6.28
CA THR A 25 -12.54 -50.66 -5.36
C THR A 25 -12.80 -49.60 -4.28
N PRO A 26 -14.07 -49.23 -4.01
CA PRO A 26 -14.41 -48.24 -3.00
C PRO A 26 -14.04 -48.78 -1.62
N THR A 27 -12.94 -48.28 -1.06
CA THR A 27 -12.59 -48.48 0.35
C THR A 27 -13.50 -47.61 1.20
N THR A 28 -14.32 -48.23 2.03
CA THR A 28 -15.19 -47.55 2.99
C THR A 28 -14.33 -46.65 3.89
N PRO A 29 -14.57 -45.32 3.91
CA PRO A 29 -13.80 -44.42 4.74
C PRO A 29 -14.01 -44.77 6.21
N PRO A 30 -12.95 -44.73 7.04
CA PRO A 30 -13.09 -44.91 8.48
C PRO A 30 -14.03 -43.84 9.06
N PRO A 31 -14.77 -44.15 10.15
CA PRO A 31 -15.64 -43.19 10.80
C PRO A 31 -14.84 -41.95 11.20
N PRO A 32 -15.39 -40.74 11.00
CA PRO A 32 -14.70 -39.49 11.33
C PRO A 32 -14.37 -39.50 12.82
N VAL A 33 -13.07 -39.51 13.13
CA VAL A 33 -12.59 -39.25 14.48
C VAL A 33 -12.98 -37.81 14.81
N ALA A 34 -13.80 -37.62 15.84
CA ALA A 34 -14.22 -36.30 16.29
C ALA A 34 -12.98 -35.51 16.72
N THR A 35 -12.53 -34.60 15.87
CA THR A 35 -11.47 -33.65 16.21
C THR A 35 -11.98 -32.80 17.38
N PRO A 36 -11.24 -32.70 18.49
CA PRO A 36 -11.57 -31.77 19.55
C PRO A 36 -11.76 -30.39 18.94
N ILE A 37 -12.93 -29.78 19.16
CA ILE A 37 -13.19 -28.41 18.76
C ILE A 37 -12.26 -27.55 19.60
N GLU A 38 -11.19 -27.05 18.98
CA GLU A 38 -10.33 -26.04 19.58
C GLU A 38 -11.18 -24.79 19.75
N VAL A 39 -11.57 -24.52 20.99
CA VAL A 39 -12.26 -23.29 21.37
C VAL A 39 -11.23 -22.17 21.22
N VAL A 40 -11.16 -21.59 20.02
CA VAL A 40 -10.39 -20.37 19.77
C VAL A 40 -10.96 -19.30 20.71
N PRO A 41 -10.16 -18.68 21.58
CA PRO A 41 -10.63 -17.63 22.45
C PRO A 41 -11.19 -16.47 21.62
N VAL A 42 -12.52 -16.39 21.56
CA VAL A 42 -13.24 -15.27 20.97
C VAL A 42 -13.27 -14.18 22.03
N ASP A 43 -12.19 -13.40 22.12
CA ASP A 43 -12.19 -12.03 22.68
C ASP A 43 -10.75 -11.47 22.64
N ALA A 44 -10.18 -11.37 21.43
CA ALA A 44 -9.05 -10.47 21.24
C ALA A 44 -9.61 -9.04 21.31
N ALA A 45 -9.43 -8.36 22.45
CA ALA A 45 -9.81 -6.97 22.62
C ALA A 45 -9.27 -6.14 21.45
N ALA A 46 -10.09 -5.22 20.93
CA ALA A 46 -9.67 -4.32 19.86
C ALA A 46 -8.38 -3.60 20.30
N PRO A 47 -7.38 -3.47 19.41
CA PRO A 47 -6.12 -2.85 19.75
C PRO A 47 -6.35 -1.41 20.21
N ALA A 48 -5.67 -1.00 21.27
CA ALA A 48 -5.75 0.35 21.79
C ALA A 48 -5.35 1.37 20.71
N ILE A 49 -6.03 2.52 20.70
CA ILE A 49 -5.75 3.62 19.77
C ILE A 49 -4.52 4.38 20.28
N ASP A 50 -3.46 4.43 19.47
CA ASP A 50 -2.29 5.26 19.72
C ASP A 50 -2.54 6.68 19.20
N ARG A 51 -2.35 7.66 20.09
CA ARG A 51 -2.48 9.09 19.78
C ARG A 51 -1.16 9.75 19.40
N SER A 52 -0.08 8.98 19.36
CA SER A 52 1.21 9.41 18.84
C SER A 52 1.17 9.47 17.31
N PRO A 53 1.93 10.36 16.66
CA PRO A 53 2.03 10.36 15.21
C PRO A 53 2.60 9.03 14.72
N TYR A 54 1.91 8.41 13.76
CA TYR A 54 2.26 7.11 13.20
C TYR A 54 3.70 7.10 12.65
N ALA A 55 4.62 6.35 13.28
CA ALA A 55 6.00 6.32 12.84
C ALA A 55 6.15 5.69 11.44
N LEU A 56 7.05 6.25 10.62
CA LEU A 56 7.21 5.85 9.21
C LEU A 56 7.74 4.42 9.07
N ASP A 57 8.60 3.97 9.99
CA ASP A 57 9.15 2.62 10.01
C ASP A 57 8.08 1.58 10.38
N GLU A 58 7.23 1.89 11.34
CA GLU A 58 6.07 1.06 11.70
C GLU A 58 5.07 0.96 10.55
N ALA A 59 4.84 2.07 9.82
CA ALA A 59 3.97 2.05 8.65
C ALA A 59 4.48 1.10 7.57
N LEU A 60 5.79 1.06 7.31
CA LEU A 60 6.39 0.09 6.40
C LEU A 60 6.27 -1.35 6.92
N ALA A 61 6.44 -1.56 8.22
CA ALA A 61 6.24 -2.87 8.84
C ALA A 61 4.80 -3.36 8.70
N ASP A 62 3.81 -2.50 8.87
CA ASP A 62 2.40 -2.86 8.72
C ASP A 62 2.01 -3.16 7.27
N VAL A 63 2.66 -2.53 6.27
CA VAL A 63 2.51 -2.92 4.85
C VAL A 63 3.03 -4.34 4.61
N LEU A 64 4.17 -4.69 5.21
CA LEU A 64 4.88 -5.96 4.98
C LEU A 64 4.43 -7.10 5.90
N ALA A 65 3.58 -6.83 6.89
CA ALA A 65 3.17 -7.81 7.89
C ALA A 65 2.42 -9.01 7.29
N GLU A 66 1.64 -8.77 6.23
CA GLU A 66 0.74 -9.76 5.63
C GLU A 66 0.54 -9.49 4.13
N PRO A 67 0.16 -10.51 3.34
CA PRO A 67 -0.18 -10.33 1.94
C PRO A 67 -1.26 -9.27 1.71
N LEU A 68 -1.04 -8.42 0.72
CA LEU A 68 -1.97 -7.36 0.34
C LEU A 68 -3.09 -7.88 -0.57
N THR A 69 -4.33 -7.57 -0.20
CA THR A 69 -5.52 -7.77 -1.04
C THR A 69 -5.85 -6.47 -1.77
N HIS A 70 -6.09 -6.54 -3.09
CA HIS A 70 -6.48 -5.38 -3.89
C HIS A 70 -7.90 -4.92 -3.52
N VAL A 71 -8.04 -3.62 -3.28
CA VAL A 71 -9.33 -2.98 -2.97
C VAL A 71 -9.91 -2.31 -4.21
N GLY A 72 -9.07 -1.66 -5.02
CA GLY A 72 -9.49 -1.01 -6.25
C GLY A 72 -8.42 -0.12 -6.87
N THR A 73 -8.67 0.29 -8.11
CA THR A 73 -7.82 1.24 -8.86
C THR A 73 -8.67 2.39 -9.37
N GLY A 74 -8.28 3.63 -9.08
CA GLY A 74 -9.08 4.81 -9.37
C GLY A 74 -8.38 6.12 -9.03
N GLU A 75 -9.08 7.23 -9.21
CA GLU A 75 -8.51 8.56 -8.91
C GLU A 75 -8.26 8.71 -7.42
N TRP A 76 -7.23 9.47 -7.05
CA TRP A 76 -6.97 9.83 -5.66
C TRP A 76 -7.13 11.33 -5.44
N PHE A 77 -7.61 11.70 -4.25
CA PHE A 77 -7.74 13.11 -3.87
C PHE A 77 -6.39 13.84 -3.99
N GLY A 78 -6.41 15.04 -4.57
CA GLY A 78 -5.20 15.83 -4.84
C GLY A 78 -4.37 15.39 -6.05
N LEU A 79 -4.65 14.24 -6.68
CA LEU A 79 -3.90 13.69 -7.81
C LEU A 79 -4.80 13.39 -9.01
N SER A 80 -5.38 14.43 -9.62
CA SER A 80 -6.37 14.28 -10.71
C SER A 80 -5.83 13.70 -12.03
N ARG A 81 -4.51 13.55 -12.18
CA ARG A 81 -3.87 13.03 -13.41
C ARG A 81 -3.42 11.58 -13.31
N PHE A 82 -3.33 11.03 -12.10
CA PHE A 82 -2.77 9.71 -11.84
C PHE A 82 -3.81 8.84 -11.17
N TYR A 83 -3.80 7.56 -11.53
CA TYR A 83 -4.56 6.55 -10.82
C TYR A 83 -3.76 6.06 -9.62
N ALA A 84 -4.44 5.86 -8.50
CA ALA A 84 -3.92 5.15 -7.35
C ALA A 84 -4.48 3.72 -7.31
N CYS A 85 -3.73 2.83 -6.67
CA CYS A 85 -4.21 1.51 -6.29
C CYS A 85 -4.28 1.43 -4.77
N ALA A 86 -5.43 1.03 -4.26
CA ALA A 86 -5.63 0.75 -2.85
C ALA A 86 -5.56 -0.75 -2.60
N TYR A 87 -4.93 -1.09 -1.48
CA TYR A 87 -4.72 -2.43 -0.98
C TYR A 87 -5.07 -2.48 0.50
N ARG A 88 -5.29 -3.68 1.04
CA ARG A 88 -5.48 -3.87 2.48
C ARG A 88 -4.90 -5.18 2.99
N ASN A 89 -4.58 -5.20 4.28
CA ASN A 89 -4.38 -6.38 5.10
C ASN A 89 -5.11 -6.21 6.45
N SER A 90 -4.84 -7.07 7.44
CA SER A 90 -5.51 -6.97 8.76
C SER A 90 -5.14 -5.72 9.57
N ARG A 91 -4.07 -5.02 9.21
CA ARG A 91 -3.49 -3.90 9.99
C ARG A 91 -3.73 -2.53 9.38
N ALA A 92 -3.70 -2.46 8.05
CA ALA A 92 -3.69 -1.19 7.34
C ALA A 92 -4.32 -1.28 5.94
N ILE A 93 -4.76 -0.12 5.47
CA ILE A 93 -4.99 0.17 4.07
C ILE A 93 -3.73 0.83 3.51
N VAL A 94 -3.31 0.41 2.32
CA VAL A 94 -2.08 0.86 1.66
C VAL A 94 -2.45 1.41 0.30
N VAL A 95 -2.00 2.63 -0.02
CA VAL A 95 -2.32 3.30 -1.26
C VAL A 95 -1.03 3.65 -2.00
N ASN A 96 -0.86 3.06 -3.19
CA ASN A 96 0.15 3.48 -4.15
C ASN A 96 -0.42 4.62 -5.01
N LEU A 97 0.08 5.84 -4.84
CA LEU A 97 -0.45 7.04 -5.49
C LEU A 97 -0.14 7.15 -6.99
N TYR A 98 0.85 6.40 -7.50
CA TYR A 98 1.25 6.40 -8.91
C TYR A 98 1.13 4.99 -9.49
N CYS A 99 -0.10 4.46 -9.47
CA CYS A 99 -0.40 3.11 -9.93
C CYS A 99 -0.62 3.03 -11.44
N ALA A 100 0.49 3.05 -12.18
CA ALA A 100 0.51 2.85 -13.63
C ALA A 100 1.29 1.58 -14.01
N PRO A 101 0.96 0.92 -15.15
CA PRO A 101 1.71 -0.25 -15.65
C PRO A 101 3.18 0.08 -15.98
N ARG A 102 3.45 1.32 -16.40
CA ARG A 102 4.79 1.86 -16.56
C ARG A 102 5.16 2.72 -15.35
N GLU A 103 6.30 2.43 -14.74
CA GLU A 103 6.82 3.23 -13.63
C GLU A 103 7.30 4.60 -14.10
N ILE A 104 7.00 5.63 -13.31
CA ILE A 104 7.53 6.99 -13.47
C ILE A 104 8.63 7.25 -12.44
N ALA A 105 9.34 8.37 -12.56
CA ALA A 105 10.43 8.71 -11.64
C ALA A 105 9.95 9.29 -10.29
N ALA A 106 8.75 8.89 -9.85
CA ALA A 106 8.13 9.30 -8.60
C ALA A 106 7.34 8.14 -7.99
N PHE A 107 7.35 8.03 -6.67
CA PHE A 107 6.61 7.02 -5.92
C PHE A 107 6.01 7.62 -4.66
N GLY A 108 4.73 7.38 -4.43
CA GLY A 108 3.98 7.91 -3.30
C GLY A 108 3.20 6.79 -2.63
N LEU A 109 3.35 6.71 -1.31
CA LEU A 109 2.78 5.67 -0.46
C LEU A 109 1.99 6.34 0.65
N VAL A 110 0.70 6.03 0.76
CA VAL A 110 -0.09 6.35 1.95
C VAL A 110 -0.40 5.05 2.69
N VAL A 111 -0.15 5.03 3.99
CA VAL A 111 -0.53 3.93 4.89
C VAL A 111 -1.52 4.48 5.90
N LEU A 112 -2.69 3.86 5.96
CA LEU A 112 -3.80 4.24 6.81
C LEU A 112 -4.11 3.09 7.77
N SER A 113 -4.02 3.36 9.06
CA SER A 113 -4.24 2.41 10.14
C SER A 113 -5.32 2.95 11.07
N PRO A 114 -6.38 2.19 11.38
CA PRO A 114 -7.45 2.65 12.27
C PRO A 114 -6.96 3.03 13.67
N ASN A 115 -5.92 2.36 14.16
CA ASN A 115 -5.40 2.51 15.51
C ASN A 115 -4.09 3.31 15.60
N ARG A 116 -3.36 3.52 14.50
CA ARG A 116 -2.11 4.32 14.50
C ARG A 116 -2.23 5.65 13.74
N GLY A 117 -3.17 5.76 12.80
CA GLY A 117 -3.41 6.97 12.03
C GLY A 117 -2.93 6.89 10.58
N ARG A 118 -2.24 7.93 10.11
CA ARG A 118 -1.81 8.05 8.71
C ARG A 118 -0.32 8.30 8.63
N ALA A 119 0.35 7.58 7.75
CA ALA A 119 1.70 7.84 7.31
C ALA A 119 1.72 8.03 5.79
N TYR A 120 2.54 8.94 5.31
CA TYR A 120 2.77 9.20 3.91
C TYR A 120 4.27 9.24 3.66
N LEU A 121 4.72 8.55 2.62
CA LEU A 121 6.10 8.56 2.14
C LEU A 121 6.12 8.89 0.67
N TYR A 122 7.08 9.72 0.26
CA TYR A 122 7.22 10.15 -1.11
C TYR A 122 8.68 10.21 -1.53
N ALA A 123 8.95 9.70 -2.73
CA ALA A 123 10.27 9.73 -3.36
C ALA A 123 10.16 10.23 -4.79
N GLU A 124 11.13 11.04 -5.21
CA GLU A 124 11.39 11.36 -6.62
C GLU A 124 12.88 11.23 -6.95
N ALA A 125 13.16 10.77 -8.16
CA ALA A 125 14.50 10.52 -8.66
C ALA A 125 14.60 10.83 -10.16
N LYS A 126 15.79 10.69 -10.74
CA LYS A 126 16.00 10.82 -12.19
C LYS A 126 15.66 9.53 -12.97
N ALA A 127 15.41 8.44 -12.27
CA ALA A 127 15.09 7.12 -12.81
C ALA A 127 13.93 6.49 -12.01
N PRO A 128 13.33 5.38 -12.47
CA PRO A 128 12.27 4.69 -11.73
C PRO A 128 12.72 4.35 -10.30
N VAL A 129 11.91 4.75 -9.30
CA VAL A 129 12.27 4.66 -7.87
C VAL A 129 12.61 3.24 -7.45
N SER A 130 11.97 2.23 -8.04
CA SER A 130 12.23 0.81 -7.75
C SER A 130 13.63 0.32 -8.15
N THR A 131 14.36 1.11 -8.96
CA THR A 131 15.66 0.74 -9.54
C THR A 131 16.85 1.48 -8.95
N VAL A 132 16.61 2.47 -8.09
CA VAL A 132 17.63 3.37 -7.56
C VAL A 132 17.67 3.35 -6.03
N ARG A 133 18.68 4.01 -5.45
CA ARG A 133 18.86 4.12 -4.00
C ARG A 133 18.72 5.56 -3.54
N ARG A 134 18.72 5.76 -2.22
CA ARG A 134 18.55 7.05 -1.56
C ARG A 134 19.44 8.18 -2.11
N ALA A 135 20.67 7.87 -2.51
CA ALA A 135 21.61 8.85 -3.07
C ALA A 135 21.12 9.46 -4.39
N ASP A 136 20.24 8.77 -5.12
CA ASP A 136 19.69 9.22 -6.41
C ASP A 136 18.40 10.03 -6.25
N TYR A 137 17.84 10.09 -5.04
CA TYR A 137 16.60 10.81 -4.75
C TYR A 137 16.88 12.29 -4.56
N PHE A 138 16.19 13.15 -5.32
CA PHE A 138 16.20 14.59 -5.08
C PHE A 138 15.02 15.04 -4.19
N THR A 139 13.99 14.20 -4.06
CA THR A 139 12.94 14.33 -3.05
C THR A 139 12.82 13.00 -2.32
N PHE A 140 12.89 13.05 -0.98
CA PHE A 140 12.48 11.95 -0.12
C PHE A 140 11.94 12.51 1.19
N LYS A 141 10.62 12.42 1.37
CA LYS A 141 9.92 13.03 2.50
C LYS A 141 8.89 12.11 3.10
N GLY A 142 8.56 12.37 4.36
CA GLY A 142 7.51 11.69 5.09
C GLY A 142 6.59 12.67 5.78
N GLU A 143 5.33 12.28 5.91
CA GLU A 143 4.31 13.01 6.67
C GLU A 143 3.50 12.03 7.49
N THR A 144 3.09 12.42 8.69
CA THR A 144 2.34 11.55 9.59
C THR A 144 1.29 12.33 10.37
N SER A 145 0.32 11.61 10.88
CA SER A 145 -0.65 12.12 11.84
C SER A 145 -1.14 10.97 12.71
N PRO A 146 -1.55 11.25 13.95
CA PRO A 146 -2.13 10.23 14.82
C PRO A 146 -3.47 9.72 14.28
N ALA A 147 -3.97 8.65 14.89
CA ALA A 147 -5.35 8.20 14.68
C ALA A 147 -6.33 9.29 15.12
N ILE A 148 -7.33 9.53 14.27
CA ILE A 148 -8.38 10.53 14.54
C ILE A 148 -9.49 9.83 15.31
N VAL A 149 -9.83 10.37 16.47
CA VAL A 149 -10.90 9.90 17.38
C VAL A 149 -11.97 10.97 17.59
N ASP A 150 -12.15 11.81 16.58
CA ASP A 150 -13.08 12.94 16.61
C ASP A 150 -14.40 12.56 15.93
N ALA A 151 -15.51 13.08 16.42
CA ALA A 151 -16.84 12.88 15.85
C ALA A 151 -17.02 13.51 14.45
N GLN A 152 -16.17 14.45 14.05
CA GLN A 152 -16.29 15.14 12.75
C GLN A 152 -15.90 14.29 11.53
N VAL A 153 -15.09 13.26 11.73
CA VAL A 153 -14.65 12.34 10.67
C VAL A 153 -14.95 10.93 11.12
N PRO A 154 -15.71 10.13 10.35
CA PRO A 154 -16.01 8.76 10.75
C PRO A 154 -14.72 7.97 10.96
N ALA A 155 -14.76 6.96 11.84
CA ALA A 155 -13.63 6.09 12.06
C ALA A 155 -13.19 5.43 10.73
N LEU A 156 -11.88 5.25 10.56
CA LEU A 156 -11.36 4.52 9.40
C LEU A 156 -11.74 3.04 9.55
N GLU A 157 -12.37 2.47 8.53
CA GLU A 157 -12.65 1.03 8.47
C GLU A 157 -11.81 0.36 7.38
N LEU A 158 -11.15 -0.75 7.71
CA LEU A 158 -10.41 -1.57 6.74
C LEU A 158 -11.32 -2.17 5.64
N GLY A 159 -12.64 -2.17 5.90
CA GLY A 159 -13.67 -2.64 4.98
C GLY A 159 -14.02 -1.67 3.86
N PHE A 160 -13.55 -0.41 3.89
CA PHE A 160 -13.91 0.59 2.91
C PHE A 160 -13.59 0.16 1.47
N THR A 161 -14.52 0.48 0.55
CA THR A 161 -14.26 0.49 -0.88
C THR A 161 -13.33 1.64 -1.26
N LEU A 162 -12.79 1.64 -2.47
CA LEU A 162 -11.93 2.73 -2.93
C LEU A 162 -12.62 4.10 -2.87
N ASP A 163 -13.89 4.19 -3.27
CA ASP A 163 -14.63 5.46 -3.26
C ASP A 163 -14.89 5.96 -1.83
N GLN A 164 -15.26 5.05 -0.91
CA GLN A 164 -15.43 5.38 0.50
C GLN A 164 -14.11 5.86 1.12
N LEU A 165 -13.03 5.15 0.84
CA LEU A 165 -11.70 5.48 1.32
C LEU A 165 -11.24 6.86 0.82
N ARG A 166 -11.44 7.15 -0.47
CA ARG A 166 -11.10 8.45 -1.06
C ARG A 166 -11.91 9.58 -0.42
N ALA A 167 -13.22 9.40 -0.28
CA ALA A 167 -14.08 10.38 0.36
C ALA A 167 -13.69 10.62 1.83
N TRP A 168 -13.35 9.54 2.54
CA TRP A 168 -12.85 9.61 3.91
C TRP A 168 -11.54 10.41 3.98
N ASP A 169 -10.53 10.10 3.15
CA ASP A 169 -9.22 10.77 3.20
C ASP A 169 -9.35 12.26 2.82
N GLU A 170 -10.23 12.60 1.87
CA GLU A 170 -10.54 13.98 1.52
C GLU A 170 -11.21 14.75 2.68
N GLN A 171 -12.24 14.18 3.30
CA GLN A 171 -12.91 14.80 4.46
C GLN A 171 -11.91 14.99 5.60
N ARG A 172 -11.13 13.95 5.88
CA ARG A 172 -10.07 13.94 6.89
C ARG A 172 -9.00 14.99 6.60
N TYR A 173 -8.56 15.14 5.35
CA TYR A 173 -7.59 16.17 4.95
C TYR A 173 -8.13 17.60 5.16
N ARG A 174 -9.41 17.82 4.85
CA ARG A 174 -10.06 19.13 5.03
C ARG A 174 -10.24 19.48 6.50
N ALA A 175 -10.54 18.50 7.36
CA ALA A 175 -10.69 18.70 8.80
C ALA A 175 -9.33 18.80 9.52
N TYR A 176 -8.36 18.00 9.10
CA TYR A 176 -7.05 17.89 9.72
C TYR A 176 -5.95 18.02 8.68
N GLN A 177 -5.23 19.14 8.73
CA GLN A 177 -3.98 19.27 7.99
C GLN A 177 -2.98 18.19 8.43
N PRO A 178 -2.02 17.80 7.57
CA PRO A 178 -0.98 16.86 7.94
C PRO A 178 -0.29 17.30 9.25
N GLY A 179 0.00 16.33 10.10
CA GLY A 179 0.46 16.58 11.46
C GLY A 179 1.92 16.98 11.49
N CYS A 180 2.80 15.99 11.33
CA CYS A 180 4.25 16.16 11.35
C CYS A 180 4.84 15.73 10.02
N PHE A 181 5.87 16.43 9.56
CA PHE A 181 6.53 16.18 8.28
C PHE A 181 8.04 16.42 8.35
N GLY A 182 8.77 15.85 7.39
CA GLY A 182 10.20 16.09 7.24
C GLY A 182 10.83 15.37 6.05
N GLY A 183 12.13 15.60 5.86
CA GLY A 183 12.93 14.97 4.81
C GLY A 183 13.55 16.01 3.89
N VAL A 184 13.63 15.68 2.60
CA VAL A 184 14.18 16.55 1.54
C VAL A 184 13.16 16.66 0.42
N GLU A 185 12.95 17.87 -0.09
CA GLU A 185 12.09 18.15 -1.24
C GLU A 185 12.80 19.11 -2.20
N GLY A 186 12.97 18.70 -3.46
CA GLY A 186 13.72 19.48 -4.45
C GLY A 186 15.15 19.80 -4.01
N GLY A 187 15.78 18.91 -3.23
CA GLY A 187 17.12 19.12 -2.65
C GLY A 187 17.17 20.00 -1.40
N ALA A 188 16.06 20.57 -0.94
CA ALA A 188 16.01 21.39 0.27
C ALA A 188 15.49 20.57 1.47
N PRO A 189 16.13 20.66 2.66
CA PRO A 189 15.59 20.05 3.86
C PRO A 189 14.24 20.68 4.22
N GLN A 190 13.31 19.85 4.66
CA GLN A 190 11.98 20.23 5.14
C GLN A 190 11.74 19.59 6.50
N GLY A 191 10.91 20.24 7.33
CA GLY A 191 10.34 19.57 8.49
C GLY A 191 9.63 20.47 9.49
N GLY A 192 8.84 19.84 10.33
CA GLY A 192 8.09 20.48 11.41
C GLY A 192 6.84 19.70 11.77
N CYS A 193 6.11 20.20 12.75
CA CYS A 193 4.75 19.76 13.02
C CYS A 193 3.82 20.97 13.04
N LEU A 194 2.57 20.76 12.62
CA LEU A 194 1.55 21.79 12.54
C LEU A 194 0.63 21.74 13.77
N GLN A 195 -0.01 22.88 14.03
CA GLN A 195 -1.09 23.04 15.01
C GLN A 195 -0.77 22.42 16.39
N ALA A 196 -1.66 21.57 16.92
CA ALA A 196 -1.55 20.94 18.23
C ALA A 196 -0.37 19.96 18.37
N LEU A 197 0.32 19.63 17.27
CA LEU A 197 1.47 18.73 17.27
C LEU A 197 2.81 19.47 17.24
N ARG A 198 2.83 20.82 17.23
CA ARG A 198 4.06 21.62 17.18
C ARG A 198 5.10 21.19 18.21
N ASP A 199 4.67 20.95 19.45
CA ASP A 199 5.56 20.57 20.56
C ASP A 199 6.14 19.15 20.41
N GLN A 200 5.58 18.34 19.50
CA GLN A 200 6.08 16.99 19.19
C GLN A 200 7.15 17.00 18.10
N ALA A 201 7.43 18.13 17.45
CA ALA A 201 8.35 18.20 16.31
C ALA A 201 9.75 17.63 16.60
N PRO A 202 10.41 17.92 17.74
CA PRO A 202 11.72 17.35 18.03
C PRO A 202 11.69 15.83 18.17
N ALA A 203 10.71 15.30 18.90
CA ALA A 203 10.56 13.85 19.12
C ALA A 203 10.22 13.13 17.81
N TRP A 204 9.32 13.70 17.02
CA TRP A 204 8.95 13.17 15.72
C TRP A 204 10.15 13.13 14.77
N ALA A 205 10.91 14.22 14.70
CA ALA A 205 12.11 14.31 13.87
C ALA A 205 13.14 13.27 14.30
N ALA A 206 13.44 13.19 15.60
CA ALA A 206 14.39 12.20 16.12
C ALA A 206 13.99 10.75 15.78
N ARG A 207 12.69 10.43 15.86
CA ARG A 207 12.17 9.09 15.54
C ARG A 207 12.29 8.74 14.05
N ASN A 208 12.01 9.70 13.16
CA ASN A 208 11.86 9.43 11.73
C ASN A 208 13.08 9.81 10.88
N GLN A 209 14.00 10.63 11.42
CA GLN A 209 15.20 11.07 10.69
C GLN A 209 16.05 9.91 10.17
N PRO A 210 16.30 8.81 10.90
CA PRO A 210 17.11 7.71 10.38
C PRO A 210 16.54 7.15 9.07
N LEU A 211 15.23 6.91 9.02
CA LEU A 211 14.55 6.44 7.81
C LEU A 211 14.62 7.47 6.67
N LEU A 212 14.45 8.75 6.97
CA LEU A 212 14.46 9.82 5.96
C LEU A 212 15.86 10.12 5.40
N ALA A 213 16.89 9.91 6.22
CA ALA A 213 18.28 10.06 5.83
C ALA A 213 18.77 8.84 5.05
N ASP A 214 18.51 7.63 5.56
CA ASP A 214 18.92 6.35 4.98
C ASP A 214 17.75 5.33 5.07
N PRO A 215 16.89 5.26 4.05
CA PRO A 215 15.71 4.39 4.04
C PRO A 215 16.11 2.93 4.25
N PRO A 216 15.45 2.20 5.17
CA PRO A 216 15.76 0.79 5.42
C PRO A 216 15.37 -0.07 4.21
N GLU A 217 15.86 -1.31 4.16
CA GLU A 217 15.52 -2.25 3.08
C GLU A 217 13.99 -2.48 2.95
N ALA A 218 13.25 -2.36 4.05
CA ALA A 218 11.79 -2.40 4.07
C ALA A 218 11.14 -1.39 3.11
N TRP A 219 11.68 -0.16 2.98
CA TRP A 219 11.19 0.83 2.02
C TRP A 219 11.29 0.29 0.59
N TYR A 220 12.46 -0.21 0.20
CA TYR A 220 12.70 -0.73 -1.13
C TYR A 220 11.88 -2.00 -1.42
N GLN A 221 11.65 -2.85 -0.40
CA GLN A 221 10.74 -3.98 -0.52
C GLN A 221 9.31 -3.54 -0.81
N VAL A 222 8.78 -2.55 -0.09
CA VAL A 222 7.44 -2.00 -0.35
C VAL A 222 7.33 -1.39 -1.75
N VAL A 223 8.33 -0.62 -2.18
CA VAL A 223 8.36 -0.05 -3.53
C VAL A 223 8.30 -1.15 -4.60
N ARG A 224 9.15 -2.18 -4.49
CA ARG A 224 9.18 -3.29 -5.46
C ARG A 224 7.89 -4.12 -5.42
N LEU A 225 7.35 -4.38 -4.24
CA LEU A 225 6.07 -5.07 -4.06
C LEU A 225 4.96 -4.33 -4.82
N LEU A 226 4.77 -3.05 -4.54
CA LEU A 226 3.67 -2.26 -5.12
C LEU A 226 3.89 -1.96 -6.61
N ARG A 227 5.15 -1.89 -7.08
CA ARG A 227 5.49 -1.85 -8.50
C ARG A 227 5.06 -3.14 -9.21
N GLY A 228 5.37 -4.30 -8.64
CA GLY A 228 4.94 -5.59 -9.18
C GLY A 228 3.42 -5.76 -9.22
N ARG A 229 2.70 -5.19 -8.25
CA ARG A 229 1.22 -5.15 -8.27
C ARG A 229 0.68 -4.20 -9.36
N ALA A 230 1.28 -3.01 -9.49
CA ALA A 230 0.86 -2.00 -10.46
C ALA A 230 1.06 -2.42 -11.93
N THR A 231 1.88 -3.42 -12.25
CA THR A 231 1.95 -3.98 -13.63
C THR A 231 0.69 -4.75 -14.01
N VAL A 232 -0.07 -5.26 -13.03
CA VAL A 232 -1.29 -6.04 -13.26
C VAL A 232 -2.54 -5.20 -13.03
N GLU A 233 -2.54 -4.40 -11.96
CA GLU A 233 -3.74 -3.70 -11.48
C GLU A 233 -3.75 -2.21 -11.82
N GLY A 234 -2.62 -1.69 -12.29
CA GLY A 234 -2.45 -0.28 -12.63
C GLY A 234 -3.20 0.11 -13.90
N ARG A 235 -3.43 1.41 -14.05
CA ARG A 235 -4.03 1.99 -15.25
C ARG A 235 -3.15 3.10 -15.80
N GLU A 236 -3.10 3.23 -17.12
CA GLU A 236 -2.37 4.33 -17.75
C GLU A 236 -2.94 5.68 -17.30
N PRO A 237 -2.10 6.70 -17.04
CA PRO A 237 -2.55 8.05 -16.76
C PRO A 237 -3.44 8.57 -17.89
N ARG A 238 -4.47 9.36 -17.55
CA ARG A 238 -5.31 9.98 -18.57
C ARG A 238 -4.48 10.96 -19.40
N ARG A 239 -4.55 10.83 -20.73
CA ARG A 239 -4.07 11.87 -21.65
C ARG A 239 -5.02 13.07 -21.56
N ARG A 240 -4.44 14.26 -21.45
CA ARG A 240 -5.19 15.52 -21.58
C ARG A 240 -5.47 15.83 -23.04
#